data_AF-A0A6P0R883-F1
#
_entry.id   AF-A0A6P0R883-F1
#
_cell.length_a   1.000
_cell.length_b   1.000
_cell.length_c   1.000
_cell.angle_alpha   90.00
_cell.angle_beta   90.00
_cell.angle_gamma   90.00
#
_symmetry.space_group_name_H-M   'P 1'
#
loop_
_entity.id
_entity.type
_entity.pdbx_description
1 polymer ?
#
loop_
_entity_poly.entity_id
_entity_poly.type
_entity_poly.pdbx_seq_one_letter_code
_entity_poly.pdbx_strand_id
1 'polypeptide(L)' 'MLLFPRVILTLNGRVVAAVVSVQDIDLESFSLSENSEFIEIIERAREEFKTGKRVSLAEMKGEFLG' A
#
# COMPACT_ATOMS: atom_id res chain seq x y z
N MET A 1 -0.16 -5.13 -4.59
CA MET A 1 0.73 -4.54 -5.61
C MET A 1 -0.10 -3.69 -6.56
N LEU A 2 -0.02 -2.37 -6.46
CA LEU A 2 -0.69 -1.47 -7.39
C LEU A 2 0.02 -1.54 -8.75
N LEU A 3 -0.71 -1.97 -9.78
CA LEU A 3 -0.23 -2.12 -11.16
C LEU A 3 -0.32 -0.76 -11.86
N PHE A 4 0.62 0.13 -11.55
CA PHE A 4 0.80 1.35 -12.36
C PHE A 4 1.68 1.04 -13.58
N PRO A 5 1.39 1.64 -14.74
CA PRO A 5 2.30 1.59 -15.88
C PRO A 5 3.64 2.20 -15.46
N ARG A 6 4.71 1.41 -15.56
CA ARG A 6 6.07 1.81 -15.24
C ARG A 6 6.99 1.48 -16.40
N VAL A 7 7.93 2.37 -16.71
CA VAL A 7 9.03 2.11 -17.63
C VAL A 7 10.25 1.73 -16.80
N ILE A 8 10.82 0.56 -17.05
CA ILE A 8 12.04 0.12 -16.36
C ILE A 8 13.26 0.54 -17.20
N LEU A 9 14.17 1.28 -16.59
CA LEU A 9 15.44 1.65 -17.20
C LEU A 9 16.50 0.61 -16.83
N THR A 10 17.15 0.05 -17.84
CA THR A 10 18.22 -0.93 -17.68
C THR A 10 19.51 -0.44 -18.31
N LEU A 11 20.64 -0.64 -17.63
CA LEU A 11 21.98 -0.42 -18.16
C LEU A 11 22.75 -1.74 -18.12
N ASN A 12 23.21 -2.22 -19.28
CA ASN A 12 23.92 -3.50 -19.42
C ASN A 12 23.15 -4.69 -18.81
N GLY A 13 21.83 -4.73 -19.01
CA GLY A 13 20.96 -5.78 -18.48
C GLY A 13 20.66 -5.70 -16.98
N ARG A 14 21.15 -4.69 -16.26
CA ARG A 14 20.82 -4.43 -14.86
C ARG A 14 19.80 -3.30 -14.74
N VAL A 15 18.79 -3.48 -13.89
CA VAL A 15 17.81 -2.43 -13.58
C VAL A 15 18.51 -1.32 -12.81
N VAL A 16 18.37 -0.08 -13.29
CA VAL A 16 18.98 1.11 -12.67
C VAL A 16 17.96 2.13 -12.19
N ALA A 17 16.76 2.14 -12.77
CA ALA A 17 15.67 3.02 -12.36
C ALA A 17 14.31 2.53 -12.87
N ALA A 18 13.25 3.08 -12.30
CA ALA A 18 11.89 2.97 -12.82
C ALA A 18 11.28 4.36 -12.96
N VAL A 19 10.61 4.61 -14.08
CA VAL A 19 9.81 5.82 -14.31
C VAL A 19 8.35 5.44 -14.14
N VAL A 20 7.65 6.14 -13.25
CA VAL A 20 6.24 5.92 -12.94
C VAL A 20 5.44 7.19 -13.24
N SER A 21 4.22 7.04 -13.76
CA SER A 21 3.29 8.17 -13.85
C SER A 21 2.76 8.48 -12.46
N VAL A 22 2.86 9.74 -12.03
CA VAL A 22 2.27 10.23 -10.78
C VAL A 22 0.94 10.96 -11.00
N GLN A 23 0.44 11.02 -12.23
CA GLN A 23 -0.69 11.88 -12.60
C GLN A 23 -2.00 11.49 -11.89
N ASP A 24 -2.18 10.19 -11.64
CA ASP A 24 -3.34 9.63 -10.93
C ASP A 24 -2.94 9.04 -9.55
N ILE A 25 -1.75 9.38 -9.05
CA ILE A 25 -1.22 8.84 -7.80
C ILE A 25 -1.10 9.97 -6.78
N ASP A 26 -1.81 9.81 -5.67
CA ASP A 26 -1.58 10.61 -4.49
C ASP A 26 -0.15 10.37 -3.94
N LEU A 27 0.62 11.44 -3.78
CA LEU A 27 2.03 11.37 -3.36
C LEU A 27 2.20 10.74 -1.98
N GLU A 28 1.24 10.95 -1.07
CA GLU A 28 1.23 10.31 0.25
C GLU A 28 1.10 8.79 0.10
N SER A 29 0.13 8.34 -0.69
CA SER A 29 -0.07 6.92 -1.01
C SER A 29 1.16 6.28 -1.66
N PHE A 30 1.86 7.00 -2.56
CA PHE A 30 3.10 6.52 -3.18
C PHE A 30 4.22 6.33 -2.14
N SER A 31 4.45 7.35 -1.31
CA SER A 31 5.47 7.33 -0.26
C SER A 31 5.28 6.14 0.71
N LEU A 32 4.03 5.90 1.13
CA LEU A 32 3.71 4.77 2.01
C LEU A 32 3.87 3.41 1.33
N SER A 33 3.62 3.34 0.01
CA SER A 33 3.75 2.09 -0.76
C SER A 33 5.20 1.62 -0.94
N GLU A 34 6.18 2.51 -0.78
CA GLU A 34 7.61 2.21 -0.87
C GLU A 34 8.25 2.00 0.52
N ASN A 35 7.50 2.19 1.62
CA ASN A 35 7.98 1.96 2.98
C ASN A 35 7.68 0.52 3.43
N SER A 36 8.72 -0.26 3.71
CA SER A 36 8.61 -1.68 4.09
C SER A 36 7.73 -1.93 5.32
N GLU A 37 7.77 -1.05 6.32
CA GLU A 37 6.95 -1.18 7.54
C GLU A 37 5.46 -1.05 7.22
N PHE A 38 5.09 -0.10 6.36
CA PHE A 38 3.71 0.07 5.93
C PHE A 38 3.23 -1.09 5.07
N ILE A 39 4.10 -1.65 4.22
CA ILE A 39 3.77 -2.86 3.45
C ILE A 39 3.42 -4.02 4.41
N GLU A 40 4.21 -4.24 5.45
CA GLU A 40 3.95 -5.28 6.45
C GLU A 40 2.63 -5.08 7.18
N ILE A 41 2.32 -3.84 7.59
CA ILE A 41 1.03 -3.49 8.22
C ILE A 41 -0.13 -3.81 7.29
N ILE A 42 -0.03 -3.45 6.00
CA ILE A 42 -1.07 -3.68 5.00
C ILE A 42 -1.28 -5.17 4.77
N GLU A 43 -0.21 -5.95 4.62
CA GLU A 43 -0.32 -7.40 4.39
C GLU A 43 -0.92 -8.11 5.60
N ARG A 44 -0.49 -7.76 6.82
CA ARG A 44 -1.10 -8.28 8.05
C ARG A 44 -2.60 -7.95 8.11
N ALA A 45 -2.98 -6.69 7.87
CA ALA A 45 -4.38 -6.27 7.89
C ALA A 45 -5.24 -7.04 6.86
N ARG A 46 -4.68 -7.36 5.69
CA ARG A 46 -5.35 -8.18 4.67
C ARG A 46 -5.58 -9.61 5.14
N GLU A 47 -4.62 -10.21 5.83
CA GLU A 47 -4.75 -11.56 6.42
C GLU A 47 -5.79 -11.58 7.55
N GLU A 48 -5.75 -10.58 8.43
CA GLU A 48 -6.74 -10.42 9.50
C GLU A 48 -8.16 -10.28 8.93
N PHE A 49 -8.33 -9.47 7.88
CA PHE A 49 -9.62 -9.32 7.22
C PHE A 49 -10.12 -10.62 6.60
N LYS A 50 -9.25 -11.38 5.91
CA LYS A 50 -9.57 -12.69 5.33
C LYS A 50 -9.99 -13.72 6.39
N THR A 51 -9.41 -13.66 7.58
CA THR A 51 -9.72 -14.56 8.70
C THR A 51 -10.90 -14.06 9.56
N GLY A 52 -11.54 -12.95 9.18
CA GLY A 52 -12.68 -12.39 9.88
C GLY A 52 -12.32 -11.55 11.11
N LYS A 53 -11.03 -11.31 11.38
CA LYS A 53 -10.55 -10.39 12.40
C LYS A 53 -10.70 -8.95 11.89
N ARG A 54 -11.91 -8.42 12.03
CA ARG A 54 -12.31 -7.08 11.63
C ARG A 54 -13.31 -6.52 12.63
N VAL A 55 -13.38 -5.21 12.75
CA VAL A 55 -14.41 -4.51 13.52
C VAL A 55 -15.23 -3.65 12.57
N SER A 56 -16.53 -3.55 12.80
CA SER A 56 -17.40 -2.61 12.09
C SER A 56 -17.19 -1.20 12.61
N LEU A 57 -17.58 -0.22 11.80
CA LEU A 57 -17.55 1.19 12.20
C LEU A 57 -18.41 1.46 13.45
N ALA A 58 -19.53 0.74 13.60
CA ALA A 58 -20.41 0.90 14.76
C ALA A 58 -19.74 0.40 16.04
N GLU A 59 -19.10 -0.77 15.99
CA GLU A 59 -18.33 -1.34 17.11
C GLU A 59 -17.17 -0.41 17.50
N MET A 60 -16.38 0.04 16.52
CA MET A 60 -15.28 0.97 16.74
C MET A 60 -15.77 2.29 17.39
N LYS A 61 -16.87 2.87 16.90
CA LYS A 61 -17.42 4.10 17.49
C LYS A 61 -17.90 3.87 18.92
N GLY A 62 -18.54 2.74 19.20
CA GLY A 62 -18.98 2.40 20.55
C GLY A 62 -17.82 2.30 21.55
N GLU A 63 -16.67 1.76 21.14
CA GLU A 63 -15.48 1.67 21.99
C GLU A 63 -14.82 3.04 22.24
N PHE A 64 -14.81 3.93 21.24
CA PHE A 64 -14.04 5.18 21.30
C PHE A 64 -14.85 6.43 21.69
N LEU A 65 -16.15 6.45 21.43
CA LEU A 65 -16.97 7.66 21.58
C LEU A 65 -17.99 7.62 22.71
N GLY A 66 -18.15 6.48 23.40
CA GLY A 66 -18.92 6.32 24.65
C GLY A 66 -20.26 7.05 24.67
#